data_AF-A0A524F8V4-F1
#
_entry.id   AF-A0A524F8V4-F1
#
_cell.length_a   1.000
_cell.length_b   1.000
_cell.length_c   1.000
_cell.angle_alpha   90.00
_cell.angle_beta   90.00
_cell.angle_gamma   90.00
#
_symmetry.space_group_name_H-M   'P 1'
#
loop_
_entity.id
_entity.type
_entity.pdbx_description
1 polymer ?
#
loop_
_entity_poly.entity_id
_entity_poly.type
_entity_poly.pdbx_seq_one_letter_code
_entity_poly.pdbx_strand_id
1 'polypeptide(L)'
;MEYDLNEEELKKKSIDELTHLFIDIINQQSIHLVEGIEALVKNDHAKFRKNMENVKNTSSEIQVKKIFESKIFKSKLMFSKADRLKLFSKINDIKNIGE
;
A
#
# COMPACT_ATOMS: atom_id res chain seq x y z
N MET A 1 1.26 14.81 -1.54
CA MET A 1 0.61 14.70 -2.86
C MET A 1 -0.46 13.63 -2.67
N GLU A 2 -1.72 14.02 -2.64
CA GLU A 2 -2.82 13.08 -2.41
C GLU A 2 -2.99 12.27 -3.70
N TYR A 3 -2.77 10.95 -3.64
CA TYR A 3 -3.04 10.10 -4.79
C TYR A 3 -4.56 9.97 -4.91
N ASP A 4 -5.17 10.88 -5.66
CA ASP A 4 -6.55 10.77 -6.11
C ASP A 4 -6.61 9.69 -7.19
N LEU A 5 -6.50 8.43 -6.75
CA LEU A 5 -6.44 7.28 -7.64
C LEU A 5 -7.83 6.99 -8.16
N ASN A 6 -8.06 7.33 -9.42
CA ASN A 6 -9.26 6.92 -10.12
C ASN A 6 -9.28 5.39 -10.32
N GLU A 7 -10.30 4.73 -9.76
CA GLU A 7 -10.48 3.28 -9.84
C GLU A 7 -10.48 2.76 -11.28
N GLU A 8 -11.01 3.52 -12.23
CA GLU A 8 -11.02 3.15 -13.66
C GLU A 8 -9.62 3.15 -14.27
N GLU A 9 -8.74 4.06 -13.84
CA GLU A 9 -7.35 4.12 -14.32
C GLU A 9 -6.52 2.99 -13.74
N LEU A 10 -6.71 2.69 -12.45
CA LEU A 10 -6.08 1.54 -11.80
C LEU A 10 -6.45 0.22 -12.48
N LYS A 11 -7.70 0.06 -12.94
CA LYS A 11 -8.14 -1.13 -13.68
C LYS A 11 -7.46 -1.27 -15.05
N LYS A 12 -6.94 -0.20 -15.64
CA LYS A 12 -6.24 -0.24 -16.94
C LYS A 12 -4.77 -0.65 -16.80
N LYS A 13 -4.12 -0.41 -15.65
CA LYS A 13 -2.71 -0.73 -15.39
C LYS A 13 -2.42 -2.23 -15.38
N SER A 14 -1.28 -2.64 -15.90
CA SER A 14 -0.77 -4.01 -15.81
C SER A 14 -0.45 -4.42 -14.35
N ILE A 15 -0.24 -5.72 -14.11
CA ILE A 15 0.14 -6.21 -12.78
C ILE A 15 1.48 -5.62 -12.33
N ASP A 16 2.42 -5.48 -13.27
CA ASP A 16 3.74 -4.89 -13.02
C ASP A 16 3.62 -3.42 -12.58
N GLU A 17 2.87 -2.62 -13.35
CA GLU A 17 2.60 -1.21 -13.00
C GLU A 17 1.87 -1.06 -11.66
N LEU A 18 0.92 -1.96 -11.35
CA LEU A 18 0.24 -1.96 -10.06
C LEU A 18 1.18 -2.34 -8.92
N THR A 19 2.15 -3.23 -9.16
CA THR A 19 3.16 -3.62 -8.17
C THR A 19 4.08 -2.45 -7.83
N HIS A 20 4.59 -1.77 -8.86
CA HIS A 20 5.43 -0.57 -8.67
C HIS A 20 4.66 0.54 -7.96
N LEU A 21 3.43 0.82 -8.39
CA LEU A 21 2.57 1.81 -7.73
C LEU A 21 2.33 1.47 -6.24
N PHE A 22 2.11 0.19 -5.93
CA PHE A 22 1.90 -0.25 -4.55
C PHE A 22 3.16 -0.06 -3.70
N ILE A 23 4.33 -0.43 -4.22
CA ILE A 23 5.62 -0.24 -3.54
C ILE A 23 5.91 1.25 -3.31
N ASP A 24 5.64 2.10 -4.30
CA ASP A 24 5.86 3.55 -4.18
C ASP A 24 4.98 4.16 -3.10
N ILE A 25 3.71 3.76 -3.02
CA ILE A 25 2.78 4.20 -1.97
C ILE A 25 3.30 3.78 -0.58
N ILE A 26 3.69 2.52 -0.40
CA ILE A 26 4.25 2.02 0.87
C ILE A 26 5.51 2.81 1.25
N ASN A 27 6.41 3.03 0.29
CA ASN A 27 7.66 3.74 0.54
C ASN A 27 7.40 5.18 0.99
N GLN A 28 6.48 5.89 0.34
CA GLN A 28 6.11 7.25 0.73
C GLN A 28 5.47 7.32 2.12
N GLN A 29 4.55 6.41 2.43
CA GLN A 29 3.96 6.33 3.77
C GLN A 29 5.03 6.02 4.85
N SER A 30 5.98 5.15 4.53
CA SER A 30 7.11 4.82 5.43
C SER A 30 7.99 6.04 5.68
N ILE A 31 8.29 6.84 4.65
CA ILE A 31 9.03 8.10 4.81
C ILE A 31 8.28 9.05 5.74
N HIS A 32 6.97 9.26 5.53
CA HIS A 32 6.18 10.14 6.40
C HIS A 32 6.10 9.63 7.85
N LEU A 33 6.06 8.32 8.07
CA LEU A 33 6.15 7.71 9.40
C LEU A 33 7.49 8.04 10.07
N VAL A 34 8.61 7.80 9.38
CA VAL A 34 9.96 8.09 9.90
C VAL A 34 10.11 9.57 10.22
N GLU A 35 9.74 10.46 9.29
CA GLU A 35 9.80 11.91 9.50
C GLU A 35 8.90 12.38 10.65
N GLY A 36 7.74 11.74 10.84
CA GLY A 36 6.86 11.98 11.97
C GLY A 36 7.55 11.63 13.30
N ILE A 37 8.13 10.44 13.38
CA ILE A 37 8.86 9.99 14.58
C ILE A 37 10.03 10.93 14.89
N GLU A 38 10.80 11.35 13.87
CA GLU A 38 11.87 12.34 14.05
C GLU A 38 11.35 13.69 14.57
N ALA A 39 10.19 14.15 14.07
CA ALA A 39 9.56 15.37 14.56
C ALA A 39 9.13 15.23 16.02
N LEU A 40 8.62 14.06 16.42
CA LEU A 40 8.27 13.78 17.82
C LEU A 40 9.50 13.82 18.73
N VAL A 41 10.62 13.21 18.32
CA VAL A 41 11.90 13.26 19.06
C VAL A 41 12.39 14.70 19.24
N LYS A 42 12.13 15.57 18.25
CA LYS A 42 12.50 17.00 18.28
C LYS A 42 11.46 17.90 18.97
N ASN A 43 10.41 17.33 19.56
CA ASN A 43 9.26 18.04 20.15
C ASN A 43 8.50 18.94 19.15
N ASP A 44 8.60 18.68 17.85
CA ASP A 44 7.82 19.36 16.81
C ASP A 44 6.49 18.62 16.60
N HIS A 45 5.56 18.86 17.50
CA HIS A 45 4.24 18.22 17.50
C HIS A 45 3.35 18.66 16.33
N ALA A 46 3.66 19.77 15.66
CA ALA A 46 2.91 20.24 14.49
C ALA A 46 3.31 19.42 13.25
N LYS A 47 4.62 19.25 13.03
CA LYS A 47 5.14 18.42 11.93
C LYS A 47 4.79 16.94 12.13
N PHE A 48 4.84 16.44 13.36
CA PHE A 48 4.37 15.09 13.69
C PHE A 48 2.92 14.87 13.25
N ARG A 49 2.00 15.73 13.70
CA ARG A 49 0.56 15.61 13.37
C ARG A 49 0.30 15.64 11.88
N LYS A 50 0.92 16.57 11.16
CA LYS A 50 0.79 16.68 9.69
C LYS A 50 1.25 15.40 8.99
N ASN A 51 2.37 14.82 9.40
CA ASN A 51 2.89 13.61 8.80
C ASN A 51 2.01 12.38 9.12
N MET A 52 1.46 12.30 10.33
CA MET A 52 0.52 11.21 10.69
C MET A 52 -0.82 11.33 9.98
N GLU A 53 -1.34 12.54 9.75
CA GLU A 53 -2.55 12.75 8.95
C GLU A 53 -2.36 12.28 7.51
N ASN A 54 -1.20 12.54 6.89
CA ASN A 54 -0.89 12.03 5.55
C ASN A 54 -0.92 10.51 5.48
N VAL A 55 -0.38 9.82 6.49
CA VAL A 55 -0.38 8.36 6.59
C VAL A 55 -1.79 7.82 6.84
N LYS A 56 -2.57 8.48 7.70
CA LYS A 56 -3.93 8.03 8.08
C LYS A 56 -4.97 8.25 6.98
N ASN A 57 -4.82 9.31 6.18
CA ASN A 57 -5.78 9.65 5.12
C ASN A 57 -5.55 8.88 3.81
N THR A 58 -4.44 8.14 3.67
CA THR A 58 -4.21 7.35 2.46
C THR A 58 -5.04 6.06 2.48
N SER A 59 -6.23 6.10 1.88
CA SER A 59 -7.02 4.88 1.54
C SER A 59 -6.54 4.21 0.24
N SER A 60 -5.64 4.88 -0.47
CA SER A 60 -5.08 4.52 -1.78
C SER A 60 -4.38 3.15 -1.75
N GLU A 61 -3.68 2.80 -0.67
CA GLU A 61 -3.05 1.49 -0.49
C GLU A 61 -4.11 0.35 -0.55
N ILE A 62 -5.23 0.53 0.15
CA ILE A 62 -6.32 -0.46 0.21
C ILE A 62 -6.97 -0.63 -1.16
N GLN A 63 -7.14 0.46 -1.92
CA GLN A 63 -7.73 0.42 -3.26
C GLN A 63 -6.81 -0.29 -4.26
N VAL A 64 -5.52 0.06 -4.29
CA VAL A 64 -4.52 -0.59 -5.16
C VAL A 64 -4.41 -2.07 -4.83
N LYS A 65 -4.36 -2.42 -3.53
CA LYS A 65 -4.34 -3.81 -3.08
C LYS A 65 -5.56 -4.59 -3.58
N LYS A 66 -6.78 -4.07 -3.41
CA LYS A 66 -8.01 -4.75 -3.89
C LYS A 66 -8.00 -5.00 -5.39
N ILE A 67 -7.54 -4.04 -6.19
CA ILE A 67 -7.49 -4.17 -7.66
C ILE A 67 -6.40 -5.15 -8.08
N PHE A 68 -5.23 -5.10 -7.44
CA PHE A 68 -4.14 -6.05 -7.64
C PHE A 68 -4.57 -7.49 -7.34
N GLU A 69 -5.19 -7.72 -6.18
CA GLU A 69 -5.73 -9.02 -5.77
C GLU A 69 -6.76 -9.55 -6.78
N SER A 70 -7.70 -8.69 -7.20
CA SER A 70 -8.73 -9.02 -8.19
C SER A 70 -8.11 -9.43 -9.54
N LYS A 71 -7.06 -8.73 -10.00
CA LYS A 71 -6.38 -9.06 -11.25
C LYS A 71 -5.58 -10.36 -11.17
N ILE A 72 -4.86 -10.61 -10.08
CA ILE A 72 -4.17 -11.89 -9.87
C ILE A 72 -5.19 -13.04 -9.88
N PHE A 73 -6.32 -12.88 -9.18
CA PHE A 73 -7.33 -13.94 -9.07
C PHE A 73 -8.05 -14.21 -10.40
N LYS A 74 -8.39 -13.15 -11.16
CA LYS A 74 -9.08 -13.26 -12.46
C LYS A 74 -8.17 -13.65 -13.61
N SER A 75 -6.89 -13.30 -13.54
CA SER A 75 -5.93 -13.77 -14.53
C SER A 75 -5.83 -15.29 -14.43
N LYS A 76 -6.04 -16.01 -15.53
CA LYS A 76 -5.60 -17.41 -15.66
C LYS A 76 -4.06 -17.48 -15.75
N LEU A 77 -3.33 -16.63 -15.01
CA LEU A 77 -1.87 -16.70 -14.95
C LEU A 77 -1.47 -18.01 -14.30
N MET A 78 -0.37 -18.57 -14.83
CA MET A 78 0.25 -19.89 -14.65
C MET A 78 0.47 -20.41 -13.21
N PHE A 79 -0.10 -19.76 -12.21
CA PHE A 79 -0.03 -20.16 -10.80
C PHE A 79 -1.19 -21.06 -10.44
N SER A 80 -0.87 -22.21 -9.83
CA SER A 80 -1.87 -23.09 -9.25
C SER A 80 -2.63 -22.35 -8.15
N LYS A 81 -3.85 -22.81 -7.83
CA LYS A 81 -4.64 -22.26 -6.73
C LYS A 81 -3.86 -22.24 -5.40
N ALA A 82 -2.94 -23.20 -5.21
CA ALA A 82 -2.08 -23.31 -4.03
C ALA A 82 -0.99 -22.22 -3.97
N ASP A 83 -0.38 -21.88 -5.11
CA ASP A 83 0.66 -20.83 -5.16
C ASP A 83 0.08 -19.45 -4.85
N ARG A 84 -1.14 -19.19 -5.33
CA ARG A 84 -1.90 -17.98 -5.00
C ARG A 84 -2.17 -17.89 -3.50
N LEU A 85 -2.64 -18.99 -2.88
CA LEU A 85 -2.88 -19.07 -1.43
C LEU A 85 -1.61 -18.82 -0.60
N LYS A 86 -0.45 -19.38 -1.01
CA LYS A 86 0.84 -19.14 -0.34
C LYS A 86 1.27 -17.68 -0.41
N LEU A 87 1.11 -17.03 -1.57
CA LEU A 87 1.43 -15.62 -1.74
C LEU A 87 0.55 -14.76 -0.81
N PHE A 88 -0.74 -15.05 -0.73
CA PHE A 88 -1.68 -14.33 0.15
C PHE A 88 -1.43 -14.58 1.63
N SER A 89 -1.06 -15.80 2.03
CA SER A 89 -0.63 -16.09 3.40
C SER A 89 0.54 -15.19 3.79
N LYS A 90 1.57 -15.10 2.94
CA LYS A 90 2.72 -14.23 3.19
C LYS A 90 2.35 -12.74 3.25
N ILE A 91 1.44 -12.27 2.39
CA ILE A 91 0.97 -10.88 2.41
C ILE A 91 0.16 -10.58 3.68
N ASN A 92 -0.66 -11.53 4.15
CA ASN A 92 -1.40 -11.37 5.41
C ASN A 92 -0.48 -11.47 6.63
N ASP A 93 0.52 -12.34 6.60
CA ASP A 93 1.52 -12.44 7.66
C ASP A 93 2.28 -11.11 7.82
N ILE A 94 2.64 -10.46 6.70
CA ILE A 94 3.25 -9.12 6.71
C ILE A 94 2.30 -8.08 7.34
N LYS A 95 0.99 -8.21 7.13
CA LYS A 95 -0.02 -7.31 7.69
C LYS A 95 -0.24 -7.50 9.20
N ASN A 96 0.00 -8.71 9.71
CA ASN A 96 -0.17 -9.07 11.13
C ASN A 96 1.07 -8.80 12.00
N ILE A 97 2.16 -8.27 11.44
CA ILE A 97 3.34 -7.85 12.22
C ILE A 97 3.04 -6.57 13.07
N GLY A 98 1.86 -5.97 12.89
CA GLY A 98 1.41 -4.78 13.62
C GLY A 98 0.23 -4.97 14.59
N GLU A 99 -0.22 -6.21 14.86
CA GLU A 99 -1.11 -6.53 16.00
C GLU A 99 -0.28 -6.98 17.21
#